data_AF-A0A7M3YLL6-F1
#
_entry.id   AF-A0A7M3YLL6-F1
#
_cell.length_a   1.000
_cell.length_b   1.000
_cell.length_c   1.000
_cell.angle_alpha   90.00
_cell.angle_beta   90.00
_cell.angle_gamma   90.00
#
_symmetry.space_group_name_H-M   'P 1'
#
loop_
_entity.id
_entity.type
_entity.pdbx_description
1 polymer ?
#
loop_
_entity_poly.entity_id
_entity_poly.type
_entity_poly.pdbx_seq_one_letter_code
_entity_poly.pdbx_strand_id
1 'polypeptide(L)'
;DGTYNPLSRPLFMNLLNDEDSLENTVPFLEFGLGDGGDLLVAEVGYVALPDSLDTVMLGRLAGSVTASFCGPDGSISIAGSSTVLPLAEAWAEDYQAACDGITITVESGGSGGGAGRVCANSAKGTPVDIGDMSRDWKSTEADRQANGFILDCLAGDTSRDAAQIQVAIDGLSVVMKKGGAADVCVNTHMGGLTVHQLRWIFSAETDAELTTAGMDLGTEIANDDGDTTREWSDLNANCGDAEIVLAYPDADSGTYEYFFETALDEASAGFRAGTQSADDNVLVNALTGDETAIGYFGYAYYQENMATLAAAAIENGDGNMITPNANSVRDGSYNPLSRPLFMNLLVDGATLENTIPFMLYGLDTEAGHEAVGEVGYVSLNDYQQHQMVYGRLAYLQGLTTEGNSAIFEDM
;
A
#
# COMPACT_ATOMS: atom_id res chain seq x y z
N ASP A 1 24.45 -3.08 2.28
CA ASP A 1 23.49 -2.56 3.28
C ASP A 1 22.51 -1.52 2.71
N GLY A 2 22.53 -1.21 1.40
CA GLY A 2 21.57 -0.27 0.80
C GLY A 2 21.80 1.20 1.17
N THR A 3 22.89 1.55 1.85
CA THR A 3 23.18 2.93 2.30
C THR A 3 23.45 3.91 1.16
N TYR A 4 23.73 3.42 -0.06
CA TYR A 4 23.96 4.24 -1.25
C TYR A 4 22.74 4.31 -2.19
N ASN A 5 21.53 4.16 -1.65
CA ASN A 5 20.27 4.31 -2.40
C ASN A 5 20.00 5.82 -2.70
N PRO A 6 19.51 6.22 -3.90
CA PRO A 6 19.05 5.42 -5.05
C PRO A 6 20.13 5.10 -6.10
N LEU A 7 21.39 5.41 -5.81
CA LEU A 7 22.49 5.20 -6.76
C LEU A 7 23.04 3.77 -6.78
N SER A 8 22.53 2.90 -5.91
CA SER A 8 22.78 1.46 -5.89
C SER A 8 21.47 0.70 -6.09
N ARG A 9 21.55 -0.43 -6.80
CA ARG A 9 20.42 -1.35 -7.02
C ARG A 9 20.92 -2.79 -7.05
N PRO A 10 20.12 -3.76 -6.58
CA PRO A 10 20.42 -5.16 -6.76
C PRO A 10 20.38 -5.56 -8.24
N LEU A 11 21.12 -6.62 -8.57
CA LEU A 11 21.03 -7.30 -9.86
C LEU A 11 20.38 -8.66 -9.64
N PHE A 12 19.39 -8.99 -10.46
CA PHE A 12 18.60 -10.20 -10.33
C PHE A 12 18.92 -11.19 -11.44
N MET A 13 19.00 -12.48 -11.08
CA MET A 13 19.01 -13.59 -12.02
C MET A 13 17.76 -14.44 -11.77
N ASN A 14 16.82 -14.41 -12.72
CA ASN A 14 15.58 -15.16 -12.62
C ASN A 14 15.78 -16.58 -13.17
N LEU A 15 15.37 -17.58 -12.39
CA LEU A 15 15.52 -19.00 -12.69
C LEU A 15 14.20 -19.60 -13.14
N LEU A 16 14.26 -20.60 -14.02
CA LEU A 16 13.13 -21.47 -14.27
C LEU A 16 13.02 -22.44 -13.09
N ASN A 17 11.88 -22.41 -12.40
CA ASN A 17 11.61 -23.24 -11.22
C ASN A 17 11.08 -24.63 -11.64
N ASP A 18 11.90 -25.36 -12.39
CA ASP A 18 11.66 -26.75 -12.76
C ASP A 18 12.95 -27.56 -12.54
N GLU A 19 12.79 -28.84 -12.21
CA GLU A 19 13.89 -29.70 -11.77
C GLU A 19 15.03 -29.79 -12.80
N ASP A 20 14.69 -29.92 -14.10
CA ASP A 20 15.67 -30.05 -15.19
C ASP A 20 16.48 -28.75 -15.38
N SER A 21 15.84 -27.59 -15.27
CA SER A 21 16.51 -26.29 -15.35
C SER A 21 17.41 -26.06 -14.13
N LEU A 22 16.89 -26.34 -12.93
CA LEU A 22 17.60 -26.13 -11.67
C LEU A 22 18.87 -26.99 -11.55
N GLU A 23 18.86 -28.23 -12.07
CA GLU A 23 20.05 -29.10 -12.11
C GLU A 23 21.26 -28.42 -12.79
N ASN A 24 21.00 -27.55 -13.77
CA ASN A 24 22.04 -26.85 -14.52
C ASN A 24 22.37 -25.47 -13.95
N THR A 25 21.38 -24.75 -13.42
CA THR A 25 21.58 -23.37 -12.96
C THR A 25 22.06 -23.28 -11.52
N VAL A 26 21.67 -24.22 -10.64
CA VAL A 26 22.08 -24.21 -9.23
C VAL A 26 23.61 -24.23 -9.08
N PRO A 27 24.37 -25.15 -9.70
CA PRO A 27 25.83 -25.18 -9.53
C PRO A 27 26.53 -23.92 -10.05
N PHE A 28 25.96 -23.27 -11.07
CA PHE A 28 26.48 -22.00 -11.59
C PHE A 28 26.31 -20.87 -10.57
N LEU A 29 25.13 -20.80 -9.94
CA LEU A 29 24.86 -19.81 -8.91
C LEU A 29 25.65 -20.09 -7.62
N GLU A 30 25.81 -21.34 -7.22
CA GLU A 30 26.65 -21.70 -6.07
C GLU A 30 28.10 -21.24 -6.25
N PHE A 31 28.64 -21.36 -7.46
CA PHE A 31 29.95 -20.80 -7.79
C PHE A 31 29.96 -19.27 -7.71
N GLY A 32 28.91 -18.62 -8.21
CA GLY A 32 28.77 -17.16 -8.23
C GLY A 32 28.62 -16.51 -6.86
N LEU A 33 27.99 -17.23 -5.92
CA LEU A 33 27.73 -16.81 -4.53
C LEU A 33 28.82 -17.28 -3.54
N GLY A 34 29.93 -17.82 -4.04
CA GLY A 34 31.08 -18.18 -3.20
C GLY A 34 32.23 -17.19 -3.35
N ASP A 35 33.26 -17.32 -2.51
CA ASP A 35 34.46 -16.45 -2.49
C ASP A 35 35.06 -16.20 -3.89
N GLY A 36 35.02 -17.20 -4.77
CA GLY A 36 35.52 -17.09 -6.14
C GLY A 36 34.65 -16.21 -7.03
N GLY A 37 33.32 -16.27 -6.86
CA GLY A 37 32.35 -15.44 -7.55
C GLY A 37 32.40 -13.98 -7.09
N ASP A 38 32.53 -13.74 -5.78
CA ASP A 38 32.61 -12.38 -5.23
C ASP A 38 33.80 -11.59 -5.76
N LEU A 39 34.94 -12.26 -5.91
CA LEU A 39 36.12 -11.68 -6.54
C LEU A 39 35.85 -11.27 -7.99
N LEU A 40 35.08 -12.07 -8.74
CA LEU A 40 34.69 -11.77 -10.11
C LEU A 40 33.68 -10.61 -10.17
N VAL A 41 32.71 -10.56 -9.26
CA VAL A 41 31.74 -9.45 -9.14
C VAL A 41 32.49 -8.14 -8.89
N ALA A 42 33.46 -8.14 -8.00
CA ALA A 42 34.31 -6.98 -7.73
C ALA A 42 35.19 -6.61 -8.94
N GLU A 43 35.73 -7.60 -9.67
CA GLU A 43 36.57 -7.37 -10.87
C GLU A 43 35.79 -6.65 -11.99
N VAL A 44 34.51 -6.98 -12.18
CA VAL A 44 33.66 -6.32 -13.17
C VAL A 44 33.04 -5.00 -12.69
N GLY A 45 33.42 -4.54 -11.50
CA GLY A 45 33.06 -3.23 -10.95
C GLY A 45 31.71 -3.19 -10.22
N TYR A 46 31.16 -4.35 -9.87
CA TYR A 46 29.98 -4.45 -8.99
C TYR A 46 30.41 -4.68 -7.53
N VAL A 47 29.44 -4.57 -6.62
CA VAL A 47 29.64 -4.85 -5.20
C VAL A 47 29.11 -6.25 -4.96
N ALA A 48 29.99 -7.13 -4.45
CA ALA A 48 29.60 -8.47 -4.02
C ALA A 48 28.50 -8.42 -2.95
N LEU A 49 27.71 -9.48 -2.86
CA LEU A 49 26.79 -9.62 -1.74
C LEU A 49 27.62 -9.73 -0.44
N PRO A 50 27.07 -9.28 0.70
CA PRO A 50 27.63 -9.61 1.99
C PRO A 50 27.45 -11.11 2.27
N ASP A 51 28.40 -11.74 2.95
CA ASP A 51 28.42 -13.18 3.27
C ASP A 51 27.08 -13.70 3.84
N SER A 52 26.38 -12.87 4.60
CA SER A 52 25.06 -13.20 5.15
C SER A 52 24.00 -13.40 4.07
N LEU A 53 24.04 -12.63 2.99
CA LEU A 53 23.13 -12.76 1.85
C LEU A 53 23.56 -13.90 0.91
N ASP A 54 24.85 -14.20 0.77
CA ASP A 54 25.26 -15.39 0.01
C ASP A 54 24.78 -16.67 0.66
N THR A 55 24.84 -16.73 2.00
CA THR A 55 24.33 -17.86 2.78
C THR A 55 22.83 -18.08 2.52
N VAL A 56 22.02 -17.02 2.55
CA VAL A 56 20.58 -17.04 2.19
C VAL A 56 20.38 -17.63 0.78
N MET A 57 21.07 -17.05 -0.21
CA MET A 57 20.86 -17.41 -1.62
C MET A 57 21.28 -18.86 -1.90
N LEU A 58 22.35 -19.34 -1.26
CA LEU A 58 22.76 -20.74 -1.33
C LEU A 58 21.74 -21.69 -0.66
N GLY A 59 21.16 -21.28 0.48
CA GLY A 59 20.09 -22.02 1.15
C GLY A 59 18.89 -22.26 0.24
N ARG A 60 18.45 -21.22 -0.49
CA ARG A 60 17.36 -21.31 -1.49
C ARG A 60 17.65 -22.32 -2.59
N LEU A 61 18.87 -22.33 -3.10
CA LEU A 61 19.28 -23.22 -4.19
C LEU A 61 19.32 -24.69 -3.77
N ALA A 62 19.67 -24.95 -2.51
CA ALA A 62 19.76 -26.30 -1.96
C ALA A 62 18.40 -26.94 -1.65
N GLY A 63 17.29 -26.18 -1.70
CA GLY A 63 15.94 -26.66 -1.37
C GLY A 63 15.79 -27.17 0.08
N SER A 64 16.81 -26.96 0.92
CA SER A 64 16.87 -27.34 2.33
C SER A 64 16.20 -26.31 3.25
N VAL A 65 15.73 -25.21 2.67
CA VAL A 65 15.03 -24.12 3.32
C VAL A 65 13.53 -24.39 3.23
N THR A 66 12.99 -25.15 4.19
CA THR A 66 11.63 -24.86 4.65
C THR A 66 11.78 -23.70 5.62
N ALA A 67 11.76 -22.47 5.11
CA ALA A 67 11.84 -21.30 5.96
C ALA A 67 10.73 -21.39 7.02
N SER A 68 11.10 -21.69 8.25
CA SER A 68 10.20 -21.62 9.38
C SER A 68 10.10 -20.14 9.72
N PHE A 69 9.13 -19.46 9.12
CA PHE A 69 8.81 -18.07 9.44
C PHE A 69 8.22 -17.91 10.84
N CYS A 70 8.02 -18.99 11.59
CA CYS A 70 7.51 -18.93 12.95
C CYS A 70 8.56 -18.40 13.92
N GLY A 71 8.25 -17.24 14.50
CA GLY A 71 8.97 -16.68 15.64
C GLY A 71 8.79 -17.50 16.92
N PRO A 72 9.40 -17.07 18.04
CA PRO A 72 9.23 -17.71 19.34
C PRO A 72 7.79 -17.59 19.87
N ASP A 73 7.42 -18.45 20.82
CA ASP A 73 6.16 -18.33 21.56
C ASP A 73 6.03 -16.92 22.17
N GLY A 74 4.88 -16.29 21.95
CA GLY A 74 4.72 -14.90 22.35
C GLY A 74 3.43 -14.25 21.86
N SER A 75 3.41 -12.92 21.99
CA SER A 75 2.31 -12.11 21.50
C SER A 75 2.81 -10.93 20.68
N ILE A 76 2.12 -10.62 19.60
CA ILE A 76 2.35 -9.42 18.79
C ILE A 76 1.11 -8.53 18.89
N SER A 77 1.31 -7.28 19.26
CA SER A 77 0.28 -6.26 19.30
C SER A 77 0.44 -5.28 18.13
N ILE A 78 -0.63 -5.10 17.37
CA ILE A 78 -0.68 -4.27 16.16
C ILE A 78 -1.80 -3.25 16.33
N ALA A 79 -1.54 -1.98 16.06
CA ALA A 79 -2.62 -1.00 15.97
C ALA A 79 -2.32 0.15 15.02
N GLY A 80 -3.38 0.73 14.42
CA GLY A 80 -3.25 1.97 13.67
C GLY A 80 -4.24 2.11 12.53
N SER A 81 -3.73 2.36 11.33
CA SER A 81 -4.53 2.69 10.15
C SER A 81 -5.64 1.66 9.89
N SER A 82 -6.88 2.14 9.84
CA SER A 82 -8.06 1.40 9.37
C SER A 82 -7.91 0.88 7.94
N THR A 83 -7.05 1.52 7.15
CA THR A 83 -6.69 1.08 5.80
C THR A 83 -5.68 -0.06 5.81
N VAL A 84 -4.80 -0.16 6.80
CA VAL A 84 -3.86 -1.29 6.88
C VAL A 84 -4.52 -2.48 7.58
N LEU A 85 -5.56 -2.22 8.39
CA LEU A 85 -6.28 -3.20 9.21
C LEU A 85 -6.66 -4.48 8.46
N PRO A 86 -7.28 -4.45 7.25
CA PRO A 86 -7.68 -5.69 6.58
C PRO A 86 -6.48 -6.59 6.24
N LEU A 87 -5.36 -5.98 5.82
CA LEU A 87 -4.13 -6.72 5.53
C LEU A 87 -3.48 -7.26 6.81
N ALA A 88 -3.46 -6.45 7.87
CA ALA A 88 -2.91 -6.85 9.16
C ALA A 88 -3.70 -8.01 9.78
N GLU A 89 -5.03 -7.99 9.68
CA GLU A 89 -5.91 -9.08 10.13
C GLU A 89 -5.70 -10.35 9.32
N ALA A 90 -5.66 -10.26 7.98
CA ALA A 90 -5.42 -11.41 7.12
C ALA A 90 -4.06 -12.08 7.41
N TRP A 91 -2.98 -11.29 7.45
CA TRP A 91 -1.66 -11.81 7.81
C TRP A 91 -1.64 -12.38 9.23
N ALA A 92 -2.32 -11.76 10.20
CA ALA A 92 -2.36 -12.24 11.57
C ALA A 92 -3.13 -13.56 11.72
N GLU A 93 -4.26 -13.73 11.03
CA GLU A 93 -5.04 -14.97 11.05
C GLU A 93 -4.24 -16.13 10.45
N ASP A 94 -3.68 -15.93 9.25
CA ASP A 94 -2.91 -16.95 8.56
C ASP A 94 -1.63 -17.32 9.29
N TYR A 95 -0.90 -16.34 9.80
CA TYR A 95 0.34 -16.59 10.54
C TYR A 95 0.08 -17.33 11.86
N GLN A 96 -0.99 -17.01 12.59
CA GLN A 96 -1.38 -17.77 13.79
C GLN A 96 -1.86 -19.19 13.47
N ALA A 97 -2.47 -19.41 12.29
CA ALA A 97 -2.83 -20.74 11.84
C ALA A 97 -1.60 -21.58 11.43
N ALA A 98 -0.56 -20.92 10.90
CA ALA A 98 0.68 -21.55 10.48
C ALA A 98 1.67 -21.79 11.64
N CYS A 99 1.64 -20.95 12.68
CA CYS A 99 2.62 -20.92 13.76
C CYS A 99 1.98 -21.09 15.14
N ASP A 100 2.24 -22.24 15.76
CA ASP A 100 1.82 -22.54 17.14
C ASP A 100 2.49 -21.58 18.15
N GLY A 101 1.82 -21.30 19.27
CA GLY A 101 2.39 -20.55 20.40
C GLY A 101 2.37 -19.02 20.23
N ILE A 102 1.87 -18.51 19.11
CA ILE A 102 1.80 -17.08 18.81
C ILE A 102 0.37 -16.57 18.99
N THR A 103 0.21 -15.40 19.60
CA THR A 103 -1.07 -14.68 19.68
C THR A 103 -0.93 -13.28 19.10
N ILE A 104 -1.74 -12.92 18.10
CA ILE A 104 -1.70 -11.60 17.48
C ILE A 104 -3.01 -10.87 17.75
N THR A 105 -2.89 -9.63 18.24
CA THR A 105 -4.02 -8.71 18.42
C THR A 105 -3.88 -7.53 17.49
N VAL A 106 -4.89 -7.28 16.67
CA VAL A 106 -4.92 -6.17 15.72
C VAL A 106 -6.05 -5.21 16.12
N GLU A 107 -5.75 -3.91 16.20
CA GLU A 107 -6.72 -2.87 16.54
C GLU A 107 -6.68 -1.69 15.56
N SER A 108 -7.86 -1.19 15.18
CA SER A 108 -7.94 0.11 14.48
C SER A 108 -7.61 1.29 15.42
N GLY A 109 -7.19 2.41 14.84
CA GLY A 109 -6.87 3.64 15.57
C GLY A 109 -6.40 4.82 14.72
N GLY A 110 -6.39 4.68 13.39
CA GLY A 110 -5.86 5.65 12.43
C GLY A 110 -4.33 5.71 12.42
N SER A 111 -3.75 6.24 11.33
CA SER A 111 -2.28 6.30 11.16
C SER A 111 -1.57 7.10 12.28
N GLY A 112 -2.19 8.17 12.78
CA GLY A 112 -1.66 8.92 13.93
C GLY A 112 -1.80 8.19 15.28
N GLY A 113 -2.72 7.23 15.36
CA GLY A 113 -2.83 6.29 16.47
C GLY A 113 -1.68 5.28 16.42
N GLY A 114 -1.44 4.66 15.26
CA GLY A 114 -0.33 3.71 15.06
C GLY A 114 1.03 4.33 15.37
N ALA A 115 1.35 5.48 14.77
CA ALA A 115 2.58 6.23 15.04
C ALA A 115 2.77 6.54 16.54
N GLY A 116 1.69 6.93 17.22
CA GLY A 116 1.75 7.23 18.64
C GLY A 116 1.91 6.00 19.53
N ARG A 117 1.20 4.91 19.22
CA ARG A 117 1.20 3.70 20.06
C ARG A 117 2.53 2.95 19.97
N VAL A 118 3.17 2.86 18.81
CA VAL A 118 4.53 2.27 18.73
C VAL A 118 5.54 3.09 19.55
N CYS A 119 5.41 4.42 19.55
CA CYS A 119 6.17 5.35 20.39
C CYS A 119 5.70 5.42 21.86
N ALA A 120 4.80 4.54 22.31
CA ALA A 120 4.22 4.56 23.67
C ALA A 120 3.63 5.91 24.12
N ASN A 121 3.06 6.67 23.20
CA ASN A 121 2.34 7.89 23.49
C ASN A 121 0.98 7.57 24.12
N SER A 122 0.88 7.70 25.44
CA SER A 122 -0.34 7.42 26.21
C SER A 122 -1.58 8.22 25.79
N ALA A 123 -1.41 9.35 25.09
CA ALA A 123 -2.53 10.10 24.53
C ALA A 123 -3.15 9.43 23.28
N LYS A 124 -2.48 8.44 22.70
CA LYS A 124 -2.88 7.71 21.49
C LYS A 124 -3.36 6.29 21.76
N GLY A 125 -3.13 5.77 22.97
CA GLY A 125 -3.64 4.48 23.43
C GLY A 125 -2.56 3.64 24.10
N THR A 126 -2.85 2.35 24.24
CA THR A 126 -1.90 1.36 24.75
C THR A 126 -0.73 1.20 23.77
N PRO A 127 0.52 1.10 24.26
CA PRO A 127 1.66 0.83 23.40
C PRO A 127 1.50 -0.47 22.62
N VAL A 128 2.03 -0.52 21.39
CA VAL A 128 2.00 -1.70 20.51
C VAL A 128 3.38 -1.99 19.94
N ASP A 129 3.55 -3.21 19.43
CA ASP A 129 4.78 -3.69 18.80
C ASP A 129 4.86 -3.22 17.34
N ILE A 130 3.72 -3.13 16.66
CA ILE A 130 3.60 -2.66 15.27
C ILE A 130 2.58 -1.53 15.17
N GLY A 131 3.01 -0.38 14.67
CA GLY A 131 2.17 0.79 14.39
C GLY A 131 1.79 0.86 12.91
N ASP A 132 0.53 0.63 12.58
CA ASP A 132 0.03 0.62 11.20
C ASP A 132 -0.24 2.03 10.67
N MET A 133 0.23 2.33 9.46
CA MET A 133 0.15 3.67 8.85
C MET A 133 -0.07 3.60 7.34
N SER A 134 -1.05 4.36 6.82
CA SER A 134 -1.31 4.52 5.38
C SER A 134 -0.71 5.82 4.82
N ARG A 135 0.31 6.36 5.49
CA ARG A 135 1.01 7.59 5.13
C ARG A 135 2.38 7.59 5.80
N ASP A 136 3.24 8.48 5.34
CA ASP A 136 4.54 8.66 5.99
C ASP A 136 4.43 9.39 7.35
N TRP A 137 5.46 9.27 8.19
CA TRP A 137 5.57 9.96 9.48
C TRP A 137 5.51 11.48 9.33
N LYS A 138 4.81 12.15 10.25
CA LYS A 138 4.85 13.61 10.34
C LYS A 138 6.12 14.04 11.08
N SER A 139 6.66 15.21 10.74
CA SER A 139 7.81 15.81 11.44
C SER A 139 7.56 16.11 12.92
N THR A 140 6.31 16.08 13.37
CA THR A 140 5.93 16.22 14.79
C THR A 140 5.80 14.88 15.50
N GLU A 141 5.89 13.75 14.79
CA GLU A 141 5.72 12.40 15.34
C GLU A 141 7.08 11.71 15.55
N ALA A 142 7.98 11.79 14.57
CA ALA A 142 9.32 11.22 14.65
C ALA A 142 10.33 11.92 13.72
N ASP A 143 11.62 11.80 14.03
CA ASP A 143 12.73 12.23 13.17
C ASP A 143 13.33 11.03 12.43
N ARG A 144 13.56 11.15 11.11
CA ARG A 144 14.12 10.06 10.30
C ARG A 144 15.64 10.01 10.40
N GLN A 145 16.17 8.85 10.78
CA GLN A 145 17.60 8.60 10.83
C GLN A 145 18.22 8.58 9.42
N ALA A 146 19.56 8.64 9.37
CA ALA A 146 20.32 8.68 8.11
C ALA A 146 20.14 7.43 7.23
N ASN A 147 19.74 6.28 7.79
CA ASN A 147 19.44 5.06 7.03
C ASN A 147 18.12 5.17 6.24
N GLY A 148 17.29 6.19 6.53
CA GLY A 148 16.07 6.47 5.80
C GLY A 148 14.86 5.63 6.21
N PHE A 149 14.95 4.74 7.21
CA PHE A 149 13.81 3.89 7.60
C PHE A 149 13.66 3.63 9.10
N ILE A 150 14.65 3.99 9.91
CA ILE A 150 14.50 4.08 11.36
C ILE A 150 14.11 5.51 11.74
N LEU A 151 13.15 5.62 12.64
CA LEU A 151 12.50 6.85 13.07
C LEU A 151 12.66 7.01 14.59
N ASP A 152 13.27 8.10 15.04
CA ASP A 152 13.40 8.45 16.45
C ASP A 152 12.10 9.08 16.94
N CYS A 153 11.42 8.48 17.91
CA CYS A 153 10.14 8.98 18.41
C CYS A 153 10.26 10.37 19.05
N LEU A 154 9.45 11.34 18.61
CA LEU A 154 9.43 12.70 19.16
C LEU A 154 8.32 12.94 20.19
N ALA A 155 7.32 12.05 20.26
CA ALA A 155 6.20 12.14 21.19
C ALA A 155 5.91 10.78 21.85
N GLY A 156 5.62 10.78 23.15
CA GLY A 156 5.51 9.56 23.94
C GLY A 156 6.84 9.25 24.64
N ASP A 157 7.32 8.02 24.50
CA ASP A 157 8.64 7.60 24.95
C ASP A 157 9.68 7.92 23.86
N THR A 158 10.40 9.01 24.04
CA THR A 158 11.42 9.49 23.09
C THR A 158 12.74 8.72 23.15
N SER A 159 12.79 7.61 23.89
CA SER A 159 13.90 6.65 23.86
C SER A 159 13.65 5.47 22.92
N ARG A 160 12.44 5.41 22.33
CA ARG A 160 12.05 4.39 21.36
C ARG A 160 12.35 4.85 19.94
N ASP A 161 12.69 3.86 19.12
CA ASP A 161 12.77 4.01 17.68
C ASP A 161 11.75 3.07 17.01
N ALA A 162 11.26 3.46 15.84
CA ALA A 162 10.41 2.64 15.01
C ALA A 162 11.05 2.41 13.63
N ALA A 163 10.96 1.19 13.09
CA ALA A 163 11.40 0.87 11.76
C ALA A 163 10.21 0.76 10.81
N GLN A 164 10.16 1.65 9.82
CA GLN A 164 9.07 1.67 8.84
C GLN A 164 9.29 0.60 7.77
N ILE A 165 8.33 -0.30 7.59
CA ILE A 165 8.33 -1.31 6.52
C ILE A 165 7.12 -1.05 5.63
N GLN A 166 7.35 -0.84 4.34
CA GLN A 166 6.27 -0.76 3.36
C GLN A 166 5.76 -2.18 3.09
N VAL A 167 4.45 -2.40 3.14
CA VAL A 167 3.86 -3.74 3.02
C VAL A 167 3.04 -3.94 1.77
N ALA A 168 2.36 -2.89 1.33
CA ALA A 168 1.51 -2.90 0.16
C ALA A 168 1.30 -1.46 -0.34
N ILE A 169 0.53 -1.34 -1.41
CA ILE A 169 0.13 -0.06 -1.98
C ILE A 169 -1.38 -0.09 -2.16
N ASP A 170 -2.06 0.83 -1.49
CA ASP A 170 -3.49 1.04 -1.67
C ASP A 170 -3.70 1.98 -2.86
N GLY A 171 -4.67 1.69 -3.71
CA GLY A 171 -4.95 2.43 -4.92
C GLY A 171 -6.44 2.42 -5.25
N LEU A 172 -7.04 3.59 -5.45
CA LEU A 172 -8.45 3.74 -5.79
C LEU A 172 -8.64 4.14 -7.25
N SER A 173 -9.48 3.39 -7.97
CA SER A 173 -9.88 3.73 -9.33
C SER A 173 -11.25 4.38 -9.32
N VAL A 174 -11.37 5.59 -9.85
CA VAL A 174 -12.67 6.21 -10.15
C VAL A 174 -13.11 5.70 -11.51
N VAL A 175 -14.30 5.09 -11.59
CA VAL A 175 -14.72 4.29 -12.73
C VAL A 175 -16.12 4.59 -13.22
N MET A 176 -16.33 4.30 -14.50
CA MET A 176 -17.61 4.43 -15.20
C MET A 176 -17.79 3.25 -16.15
N LYS A 177 -19.01 3.08 -16.69
CA LYS A 177 -19.24 2.15 -17.80
C LYS A 177 -18.37 2.52 -18.99
N LYS A 178 -17.57 1.57 -19.47
CA LYS A 178 -16.72 1.75 -20.65
C LYS A 178 -17.56 2.06 -21.89
N GLY A 179 -17.25 3.17 -22.55
CA GLY A 179 -17.99 3.71 -23.69
C GLY A 179 -19.34 4.33 -23.34
N GLY A 180 -19.70 4.42 -22.05
CA GLY A 180 -20.91 5.12 -21.59
C GLY A 180 -20.76 6.64 -21.66
N ALA A 181 -21.85 7.37 -21.41
CA ALA A 181 -21.88 8.83 -21.46
C ALA A 181 -20.89 9.47 -20.47
N ALA A 182 -20.79 8.94 -19.25
CA ALA A 182 -19.84 9.41 -18.23
C ALA A 182 -18.38 9.17 -18.65
N ASP A 183 -18.05 8.00 -19.21
CA ASP A 183 -16.71 7.70 -19.75
C ASP A 183 -16.34 8.64 -20.90
N VAL A 184 -17.23 8.83 -21.87
CA VAL A 184 -17.01 9.76 -22.98
C VAL A 184 -16.80 11.19 -22.45
N CYS A 185 -17.62 11.64 -21.51
CA CYS A 185 -17.46 12.94 -20.88
C CYS A 185 -16.07 13.11 -20.23
N VAL A 186 -15.76 12.25 -19.26
CA VAL A 186 -14.57 12.38 -18.42
C VAL A 186 -13.29 12.13 -19.24
N ASN A 187 -13.24 11.02 -19.98
CA ASN A 187 -11.99 10.60 -20.63
C ASN A 187 -11.80 11.23 -22.02
N THR A 188 -12.86 11.65 -22.71
CA THR A 188 -12.72 12.25 -24.05
C THR A 188 -12.86 13.77 -24.05
N HIS A 189 -13.80 14.33 -23.29
CA HIS A 189 -14.07 15.77 -23.31
C HIS A 189 -13.30 16.55 -22.24
N MET A 190 -13.05 15.93 -21.08
CA MET A 190 -12.35 16.57 -19.97
C MET A 190 -10.87 16.16 -19.89
N GLY A 191 -10.55 14.91 -20.23
CA GLY A 191 -9.20 14.34 -20.12
C GLY A 191 -8.83 13.86 -18.71
N GLY A 192 -9.80 13.80 -17.78
CA GLY A 192 -9.63 13.41 -16.39
C GLY A 192 -10.50 14.24 -15.44
N LEU A 193 -10.32 14.02 -14.14
CA LEU A 193 -10.99 14.74 -13.05
C LEU A 193 -9.96 15.26 -12.05
N THR A 194 -10.19 16.47 -11.54
CA THR A 194 -9.48 16.98 -10.36
C THR A 194 -10.05 16.35 -9.08
N VAL A 195 -9.28 16.36 -7.99
CA VAL A 195 -9.82 15.91 -6.67
C VAL A 195 -10.96 16.82 -6.21
N HIS A 196 -10.94 18.10 -6.57
CA HIS A 196 -12.05 19.02 -6.29
C HIS A 196 -13.31 18.65 -7.06
N GLN A 197 -13.20 18.27 -8.33
CA GLN A 197 -14.33 17.76 -9.10
C GLN A 197 -14.85 16.44 -8.52
N LEU A 198 -13.99 15.55 -8.00
CA LEU A 198 -14.44 14.37 -7.26
C LEU A 198 -15.22 14.75 -6.00
N ARG A 199 -14.74 15.71 -5.20
CA ARG A 199 -15.47 16.21 -4.04
C ARG A 199 -16.84 16.75 -4.42
N TRP A 200 -16.91 17.58 -5.47
CA TRP A 200 -18.17 18.10 -5.98
C TRP A 200 -19.06 16.98 -6.56
N ILE A 201 -18.53 15.94 -7.20
CA ILE A 201 -19.35 14.84 -7.68
C ILE A 201 -19.95 14.05 -6.51
N PHE A 202 -19.13 13.70 -5.52
CA PHE A 202 -19.48 12.69 -4.51
C PHE A 202 -20.02 13.24 -3.19
N SER A 203 -19.68 14.46 -2.77
CA SER A 203 -20.10 15.00 -1.46
C SER A 203 -21.50 15.60 -1.51
N ALA A 204 -22.26 15.51 -0.41
CA ALA A 204 -23.56 16.17 -0.26
C ALA A 204 -23.44 17.66 0.14
N GLU A 205 -22.23 18.23 0.12
CA GLU A 205 -22.02 19.65 0.41
C GLU A 205 -22.62 20.51 -0.70
N THR A 206 -23.25 21.61 -0.32
CA THR A 206 -23.70 22.66 -1.23
C THR A 206 -22.51 23.42 -1.81
N ASP A 207 -22.72 24.09 -2.94
CA ASP A 207 -21.68 24.92 -3.56
C ASP A 207 -21.15 26.04 -2.64
N ALA A 208 -22.01 26.56 -1.77
CA ALA A 208 -21.62 27.52 -0.75
C ALA A 208 -20.67 26.91 0.30
N GLU A 209 -20.91 25.66 0.70
CA GLU A 209 -20.04 24.92 1.62
C GLU A 209 -18.70 24.56 0.95
N LEU A 210 -18.73 24.11 -0.31
CA LEU A 210 -17.51 23.83 -1.09
C LEU A 210 -16.66 25.08 -1.31
N THR A 211 -17.28 26.21 -1.64
CA THR A 211 -16.59 27.51 -1.72
C THR A 211 -16.00 27.91 -0.37
N THR A 212 -16.72 27.67 0.73
CA THR A 212 -16.23 27.95 2.10
C THR A 212 -15.05 27.06 2.47
N ALA A 213 -15.04 25.81 1.99
CA ALA A 213 -13.92 24.87 2.11
C ALA A 213 -12.73 25.24 1.20
N GLY A 214 -12.85 26.29 0.38
CA GLY A 214 -11.76 26.84 -0.43
C GLY A 214 -11.75 26.38 -1.89
N MET A 215 -12.78 25.69 -2.37
CA MET A 215 -12.90 25.27 -3.76
C MET A 215 -13.25 26.46 -4.68
N ASP A 216 -12.55 26.59 -5.81
CA ASP A 216 -12.88 27.56 -6.85
C ASP A 216 -13.85 26.97 -7.87
N LEU A 217 -15.14 26.99 -7.56
CA LEU A 217 -16.18 26.42 -8.43
C LEU A 217 -16.23 27.07 -9.82
N GLY A 218 -15.83 28.33 -9.97
CA GLY A 218 -15.81 28.99 -11.28
C GLY A 218 -14.78 28.38 -12.24
N THR A 219 -13.73 27.75 -11.70
CA THR A 219 -12.74 27.02 -12.48
C THR A 219 -13.08 25.53 -12.55
N GLU A 220 -13.44 24.91 -11.42
CA GLU A 220 -13.65 23.46 -11.32
C GLU A 220 -14.95 23.01 -12.02
N ILE A 221 -16.01 23.81 -11.92
CA ILE A 221 -17.37 23.51 -12.40
C ILE A 221 -17.87 24.67 -13.29
N ALA A 222 -17.10 24.96 -14.35
CA ALA A 222 -17.24 26.20 -15.12
C ALA A 222 -18.58 26.39 -15.87
N ASN A 223 -19.40 25.35 -16.00
CA ASN A 223 -20.67 25.39 -16.71
C ASN A 223 -21.88 25.17 -15.80
N ASP A 224 -21.68 25.19 -14.47
CA ASP A 224 -22.77 25.11 -13.48
C ASP A 224 -23.88 26.12 -13.79
N ASP A 225 -25.10 25.61 -13.92
CA ASP A 225 -26.28 26.41 -14.22
C ASP A 225 -26.97 26.99 -12.97
N GLY A 226 -26.47 26.61 -11.79
CA GLY A 226 -26.88 27.11 -10.48
C GLY A 226 -28.14 26.46 -9.91
N ASP A 227 -28.57 25.33 -10.47
CA ASP A 227 -29.60 24.49 -9.87
C ASP A 227 -29.02 23.56 -8.78
N THR A 228 -29.79 22.57 -8.30
CA THR A 228 -29.34 21.65 -7.23
C THR A 228 -28.97 20.25 -7.73
N THR A 229 -29.25 19.98 -8.99
CA THR A 229 -28.95 18.73 -9.69
C THR A 229 -27.49 18.83 -10.13
N ARG A 230 -26.73 17.74 -9.99
CA ARG A 230 -25.36 17.70 -10.49
C ARG A 230 -25.35 16.92 -11.79
N GLU A 231 -24.99 17.58 -12.87
CA GLU A 231 -25.09 17.06 -14.22
C GLU A 231 -23.72 17.06 -14.90
N TRP A 232 -23.52 16.16 -15.86
CA TRP A 232 -22.24 16.09 -16.58
C TRP A 232 -21.95 17.37 -17.39
N SER A 233 -22.99 18.08 -17.83
CA SER A 233 -22.90 19.37 -18.50
C SER A 233 -22.27 20.47 -17.65
N ASP A 234 -22.44 20.43 -16.32
CA ASP A 234 -21.88 21.44 -15.39
C ASP A 234 -20.35 21.42 -15.39
N LEU A 235 -19.79 20.22 -15.52
CA LEU A 235 -18.35 20.01 -15.60
C LEU A 235 -17.78 20.41 -16.97
N ASN A 236 -18.50 20.12 -18.06
CA ASN A 236 -18.07 20.46 -19.41
C ASN A 236 -19.24 20.56 -20.38
N ALA A 237 -19.37 21.67 -21.11
CA ALA A 237 -20.44 21.88 -22.08
C ALA A 237 -20.51 20.88 -23.26
N ASN A 238 -19.47 20.06 -23.48
CA ASN A 238 -19.52 18.97 -24.47
C ASN A 238 -20.10 17.67 -23.92
N CYS A 239 -20.31 17.59 -22.60
CA CYS A 239 -20.95 16.46 -21.96
C CYS A 239 -22.48 16.54 -22.06
N GLY A 240 -23.15 15.42 -21.77
CA GLY A 240 -24.60 15.35 -21.80
C GLY A 240 -25.24 16.11 -20.64
N ASP A 241 -26.37 16.73 -20.92
CA ASP A 241 -27.31 17.29 -19.94
C ASP A 241 -28.05 16.15 -19.25
N ALA A 242 -27.37 15.51 -18.29
CA ALA A 242 -27.83 14.32 -17.60
C ALA A 242 -27.25 14.25 -16.19
N GLU A 243 -28.12 13.91 -15.24
CA GLU A 243 -27.76 13.76 -13.82
C GLU A 243 -26.65 12.73 -13.61
N ILE A 244 -25.69 13.09 -12.76
CA ILE A 244 -24.61 12.23 -12.31
C ILE A 244 -25.15 11.29 -11.23
N VAL A 245 -25.22 10.01 -11.59
CA VAL A 245 -25.64 8.92 -10.70
C VAL A 245 -24.42 8.32 -10.00
N LEU A 246 -24.53 8.04 -8.70
CA LEU A 246 -23.43 7.49 -7.91
C LEU A 246 -23.64 6.01 -7.59
N ALA A 247 -22.57 5.23 -7.70
CA ALA A 247 -22.48 3.87 -7.16
C ALA A 247 -21.12 3.66 -6.50
N TYR A 248 -21.07 3.42 -5.19
CA TYR A 248 -19.81 3.37 -4.44
C TYR A 248 -19.88 2.44 -3.21
N PRO A 249 -18.74 2.01 -2.66
CA PRO A 249 -18.69 1.18 -1.45
C PRO A 249 -19.47 1.79 -0.29
N ASP A 250 -20.04 0.98 0.59
CA ASP A 250 -20.66 1.47 1.82
C ASP A 250 -19.62 1.66 2.94
N ALA A 251 -20.06 2.20 4.08
CA ALA A 251 -19.20 2.54 5.20
C ALA A 251 -18.54 1.33 5.90
N ASP A 252 -18.91 0.09 5.54
CA ASP A 252 -18.26 -1.12 6.06
C ASP A 252 -16.99 -1.48 5.24
N SER A 253 -16.71 -0.74 4.15
CA SER A 253 -15.52 -0.91 3.29
C SER A 253 -14.38 0.06 3.62
N GLY A 254 -13.14 -0.44 3.71
CA GLY A 254 -11.96 0.42 3.85
C GLY A 254 -11.73 1.36 2.66
N THR A 255 -12.24 1.01 1.47
CA THR A 255 -12.24 1.87 0.28
C THR A 255 -13.10 3.11 0.48
N TYR A 256 -14.23 2.99 1.19
CA TYR A 256 -15.11 4.12 1.53
C TYR A 256 -14.38 5.14 2.39
N GLU A 257 -13.74 4.67 3.47
CA GLU A 257 -13.02 5.55 4.40
C GLU A 257 -11.89 6.29 3.69
N TYR A 258 -11.08 5.60 2.89
CA TYR A 258 -9.99 6.23 2.15
C TYR A 258 -10.50 7.33 1.19
N PHE A 259 -11.54 7.03 0.40
CA PHE A 259 -12.09 8.02 -0.51
C PHE A 259 -12.74 9.21 0.26
N PHE A 260 -13.39 8.94 1.39
CA PHE A 260 -13.98 9.96 2.25
C PHE A 260 -12.92 10.92 2.83
N GLU A 261 -11.81 10.39 3.32
CA GLU A 261 -10.69 11.19 3.82
C GLU A 261 -10.03 12.00 2.68
N THR A 262 -9.83 11.37 1.53
CA THR A 262 -8.91 11.89 0.51
C THR A 262 -9.59 12.76 -0.54
N ALA A 263 -10.72 12.31 -1.05
CA ALA A 263 -11.47 13.04 -2.07
C ALA A 263 -12.49 13.98 -1.44
N LEU A 264 -13.11 13.61 -0.32
CA LEU A 264 -14.14 14.43 0.33
C LEU A 264 -13.60 15.30 1.47
N ASP A 265 -12.34 15.10 1.91
CA ASP A 265 -11.75 15.86 3.03
C ASP A 265 -12.65 15.80 4.28
N GLU A 266 -13.14 14.60 4.56
CA GLU A 266 -14.04 14.31 5.68
C GLU A 266 -15.29 15.21 5.72
N ALA A 267 -15.82 15.58 4.54
CA ALA A 267 -16.97 16.44 4.36
C ALA A 267 -18.11 16.12 5.35
N SER A 268 -18.47 17.10 6.17
CA SER A 268 -19.47 16.92 7.24
C SER A 268 -20.87 16.52 6.72
N ALA A 269 -21.19 16.88 5.48
CA ALA A 269 -22.43 16.49 4.81
C ALA A 269 -22.42 15.02 4.36
N GLY A 270 -21.26 14.36 4.35
CA GLY A 270 -21.09 13.01 3.83
C GLY A 270 -21.21 12.92 2.32
N PHE A 271 -21.50 11.72 1.82
CA PHE A 271 -21.72 11.46 0.40
C PHE A 271 -23.13 11.86 -0.05
N ARG A 272 -23.25 12.29 -1.31
CA ARG A 272 -24.53 12.36 -2.05
C ARG A 272 -25.16 10.98 -2.11
N ALA A 273 -26.49 10.95 -2.20
CA ALA A 273 -27.22 9.70 -2.34
C ALA A 273 -26.83 8.96 -3.62
N GLY A 274 -26.71 7.64 -3.52
CA GLY A 274 -26.34 6.74 -4.60
C GLY A 274 -26.55 5.29 -4.20
N THR A 275 -26.23 4.36 -5.11
CA THR A 275 -26.19 2.93 -4.80
C THR A 275 -24.96 2.65 -3.93
N GLN A 276 -25.18 2.11 -2.73
CA GLN A 276 -24.13 1.77 -1.77
C GLN A 276 -24.15 0.28 -1.47
N SER A 277 -22.98 -0.35 -1.43
CA SER A 277 -22.84 -1.78 -1.18
C SER A 277 -21.40 -2.16 -0.86
N ALA A 278 -21.19 -3.01 0.14
CA ALA A 278 -19.93 -3.72 0.37
C ALA A 278 -19.65 -4.82 -0.67
N ASP A 279 -20.68 -5.30 -1.39
CA ASP A 279 -20.50 -6.22 -2.53
C ASP A 279 -20.23 -5.42 -3.81
N ASP A 280 -18.99 -5.49 -4.29
CA ASP A 280 -18.56 -4.78 -5.48
C ASP A 280 -19.32 -5.19 -6.75
N ASN A 281 -19.86 -6.41 -6.83
CA ASN A 281 -20.65 -6.82 -8.01
C ASN A 281 -21.95 -6.03 -8.12
N VAL A 282 -22.55 -5.63 -6.98
CA VAL A 282 -23.72 -4.76 -6.98
C VAL A 282 -23.36 -3.40 -7.59
N LEU A 283 -22.20 -2.87 -7.25
CA LEU A 283 -21.69 -1.59 -7.76
C LEU A 283 -21.35 -1.69 -9.26
N VAL A 284 -20.68 -2.75 -9.70
CA VAL A 284 -20.40 -2.98 -11.13
C VAL A 284 -21.70 -3.06 -11.93
N ASN A 285 -22.73 -3.76 -11.42
CA ASN A 285 -24.02 -3.84 -12.08
C ASN A 285 -24.73 -2.48 -12.15
N ALA A 286 -24.64 -1.67 -11.09
CA ALA A 286 -25.17 -0.30 -11.09
C ALA A 286 -24.46 0.57 -12.13
N LEU A 287 -23.12 0.56 -12.14
CA LEU A 287 -22.31 1.32 -13.09
C LEU A 287 -22.55 0.89 -14.54
N THR A 288 -22.62 -0.41 -14.82
CA THR A 288 -22.81 -0.89 -16.20
C THR A 288 -24.26 -0.78 -16.69
N GLY A 289 -25.22 -0.70 -15.75
CA GLY A 289 -26.64 -0.50 -16.02
C GLY A 289 -27.02 0.93 -16.36
N ASP A 290 -26.22 1.92 -15.97
CA ASP A 290 -26.48 3.34 -16.21
C ASP A 290 -25.27 4.03 -16.87
N GLU A 291 -25.48 4.64 -18.03
CA GLU A 291 -24.40 5.27 -18.80
C GLU A 291 -23.92 6.60 -18.20
N THR A 292 -24.67 7.19 -17.27
CA THR A 292 -24.31 8.44 -16.58
C THR A 292 -23.68 8.18 -15.20
N ALA A 293 -23.59 6.92 -14.78
CA ALA A 293 -23.11 6.58 -13.45
C ALA A 293 -21.57 6.64 -13.34
N ILE A 294 -21.13 7.06 -12.16
CA ILE A 294 -19.73 7.08 -11.72
C ILE A 294 -19.60 6.47 -10.33
N GLY A 295 -18.48 5.80 -10.10
CA GLY A 295 -18.16 5.11 -8.85
C GLY A 295 -16.67 5.06 -8.60
N TYR A 296 -16.27 4.34 -7.55
CA TYR A 296 -14.87 4.04 -7.29
C TYR A 296 -14.68 2.66 -6.67
N PHE A 297 -13.51 2.06 -6.89
CA PHE A 297 -13.12 0.74 -6.37
C PHE A 297 -11.64 0.73 -5.99
N GLY A 298 -11.22 -0.29 -5.23
CA GLY A 298 -9.80 -0.68 -5.19
C GLY A 298 -9.27 -1.01 -6.60
N TYR A 299 -8.03 -0.65 -6.88
CA TYR A 299 -7.41 -0.81 -8.19
C TYR A 299 -7.34 -2.27 -8.64
N ALA A 300 -7.08 -3.19 -7.71
CA ALA A 300 -7.08 -4.64 -8.01
C ALA A 300 -8.42 -5.09 -8.59
N TYR A 301 -9.53 -4.67 -7.97
CA TYR A 301 -10.87 -5.00 -8.44
C TYR A 301 -11.22 -4.34 -9.79
N TYR A 302 -10.80 -3.09 -10.00
CA TYR A 302 -10.94 -2.44 -11.32
C TYR A 302 -10.15 -3.19 -12.41
N GLN A 303 -8.94 -3.66 -12.10
CA GLN A 303 -8.10 -4.39 -13.06
C GLN A 303 -8.81 -5.62 -13.62
N GLU A 304 -9.55 -6.35 -12.79
CA GLU A 304 -10.35 -7.51 -13.20
C GLU A 304 -11.57 -7.13 -14.06
N ASN A 305 -12.04 -5.88 -13.95
CA ASN A 305 -13.24 -5.36 -14.62
C ASN A 305 -12.96 -4.40 -15.79
N MET A 306 -11.70 -4.23 -16.22
CA MET A 306 -11.29 -3.32 -17.32
C MET A 306 -11.94 -3.63 -18.69
N ALA A 307 -12.52 -4.82 -18.83
CA ALA A 307 -13.27 -5.20 -20.02
C ALA A 307 -14.56 -4.39 -20.18
N THR A 308 -15.23 -4.04 -19.07
CA THR A 308 -16.54 -3.40 -19.02
C THR A 308 -16.52 -2.01 -18.38
N LEU A 309 -15.52 -1.73 -17.57
CA LEU A 309 -15.33 -0.43 -16.92
C LEU A 309 -14.16 0.34 -17.55
N ALA A 310 -14.25 1.66 -17.49
CA ALA A 310 -13.16 2.58 -17.77
C ALA A 310 -12.87 3.39 -16.51
N ALA A 311 -11.61 3.69 -16.24
CA ALA A 311 -11.22 4.57 -15.15
C ALA A 311 -10.97 6.00 -15.65
N ALA A 312 -11.29 6.98 -14.82
CA ALA A 312 -10.90 8.36 -15.00
C ALA A 312 -9.39 8.53 -14.75
N ALA A 313 -8.73 9.38 -15.53
CA ALA A 313 -7.46 9.95 -15.09
C ALA A 313 -7.72 10.96 -13.97
N ILE A 314 -6.88 10.97 -12.94
CA ILE A 314 -7.02 11.87 -11.79
C ILE A 314 -5.83 12.83 -11.77
N GLU A 315 -6.11 14.11 -11.52
CA GLU A 315 -5.07 15.11 -11.34
C GLU A 315 -4.28 14.84 -10.06
N ASN A 316 -2.96 14.68 -10.19
CA ASN A 316 -2.08 14.50 -9.06
C ASN A 316 -1.59 15.84 -8.48
N GLY A 317 -0.84 15.79 -7.37
CA GLY A 317 -0.32 16.99 -6.70
C GLY A 317 0.60 17.88 -7.55
N ASP A 318 1.11 17.37 -8.69
CA ASP A 318 1.91 18.12 -9.66
C ASP A 318 1.07 18.72 -10.80
N GLY A 319 -0.26 18.56 -10.77
CA GLY A 319 -1.18 19.04 -11.81
C GLY A 319 -1.22 18.18 -13.07
N ASN A 320 -0.78 16.92 -13.00
CA ASN A 320 -0.81 16.00 -14.14
C ASN A 320 -1.99 15.03 -14.02
N MET A 321 -2.72 14.84 -15.12
CA MET A 321 -3.76 13.81 -15.21
C MET A 321 -3.11 12.43 -15.37
N ILE A 322 -3.24 11.59 -14.35
CA ILE A 322 -2.64 10.25 -14.30
C ILE A 322 -3.75 9.20 -14.33
N THR A 323 -3.67 8.23 -15.25
CA THR A 323 -4.60 7.08 -15.27
C THR A 323 -4.12 6.01 -14.28
N PRO A 324 -5.02 5.37 -13.51
CA PRO A 324 -4.64 4.27 -12.65
C PRO A 324 -4.18 3.06 -13.47
N ASN A 325 -2.97 2.61 -13.20
CA ASN A 325 -2.43 1.35 -13.67
C ASN A 325 -1.42 0.81 -12.65
N ALA A 326 -0.99 -0.44 -12.80
CA ALA A 326 -0.08 -1.07 -11.85
C ALA A 326 1.20 -0.26 -11.63
N ASN A 327 1.74 0.40 -12.67
CA ASN A 327 2.93 1.22 -12.51
C ASN A 327 2.63 2.54 -11.80
N SER A 328 1.60 3.28 -12.23
CA SER A 328 1.28 4.59 -11.65
C SER A 328 0.80 4.52 -10.20
N VAL A 329 0.12 3.44 -9.84
CA VAL A 329 -0.21 3.12 -8.44
C VAL A 329 1.07 2.79 -7.68
N ARG A 330 1.93 1.90 -8.22
CA ARG A 330 3.13 1.42 -7.52
C ARG A 330 4.22 2.47 -7.31
N ASP A 331 4.39 3.38 -8.27
CA ASP A 331 5.44 4.41 -8.23
C ASP A 331 4.99 5.69 -7.51
N GLY A 332 3.73 5.76 -7.07
CA GLY A 332 3.16 6.88 -6.32
C GLY A 332 2.80 8.09 -7.18
N SER A 333 2.92 8.01 -8.51
CA SER A 333 2.53 9.09 -9.41
C SER A 333 1.02 9.34 -9.42
N TYR A 334 0.21 8.34 -9.10
CA TYR A 334 -1.25 8.41 -9.03
C TYR A 334 -1.78 8.89 -7.67
N ASN A 335 -1.04 9.79 -7.01
CA ASN A 335 -1.51 10.47 -5.80
C ASN A 335 -2.66 11.45 -6.11
N PRO A 336 -3.58 11.74 -5.16
CA PRO A 336 -3.63 11.18 -3.82
C PRO A 336 -4.39 9.85 -3.72
N LEU A 337 -4.93 9.32 -4.83
CA LEU A 337 -5.67 8.06 -4.87
C LEU A 337 -4.79 6.81 -4.95
N SER A 338 -3.49 6.94 -4.72
CA SER A 338 -2.60 5.84 -4.38
C SER A 338 -1.73 6.24 -3.20
N ARG A 339 -1.53 5.31 -2.27
CA ARG A 339 -0.65 5.53 -1.11
C ARG A 339 0.07 4.25 -0.68
N PRO A 340 1.32 4.37 -0.23
CA PRO A 340 2.02 3.25 0.40
C PRO A 340 1.38 2.93 1.75
N LEU A 341 1.28 1.64 2.04
CA LEU A 341 0.88 1.11 3.34
C LEU A 341 2.12 0.67 4.10
N PHE A 342 2.19 1.00 5.39
CA PHE A 342 3.33 0.75 6.25
C PHE A 342 2.93 0.05 7.54
N MET A 343 3.77 -0.88 7.95
CA MET A 343 3.82 -1.43 9.31
C MET A 343 5.11 -0.92 9.96
N ASN A 344 5.00 -0.25 11.11
CA ASN A 344 6.15 0.36 11.79
C ASN A 344 6.50 -0.44 13.04
N LEU A 345 7.62 -1.16 13.00
CA LEU A 345 8.03 -2.08 14.06
C LEU A 345 8.77 -1.32 15.15
N LEU A 346 8.45 -1.60 16.41
CA LEU A 346 9.26 -1.15 17.55
C LEU A 346 10.67 -1.73 17.45
N VAL A 347 11.69 -0.88 17.44
CA VAL A 347 13.10 -1.29 17.41
C VAL A 347 13.56 -1.63 18.82
N ASP A 348 13.20 -2.83 19.26
CA ASP A 348 13.64 -3.43 20.52
C ASP A 348 13.98 -4.90 20.25
N GLY A 349 15.13 -5.38 20.75
CA GLY A 349 15.66 -6.70 20.36
C GLY A 349 14.69 -7.86 20.59
N ALA A 350 14.00 -7.89 21.75
CA ALA A 350 13.02 -8.93 22.07
C ALA A 350 11.73 -8.78 21.26
N THR A 351 11.34 -7.54 20.95
CA THR A 351 10.16 -7.27 20.10
C THR A 351 10.42 -7.65 18.64
N LEU A 352 11.63 -7.40 18.14
CA LEU A 352 12.05 -7.75 16.79
C LEU A 352 12.12 -9.26 16.56
N GLU A 353 12.52 -10.05 17.57
CA GLU A 353 12.50 -11.51 17.51
C GLU A 353 11.11 -12.09 17.20
N ASN A 354 10.04 -11.40 17.58
CA ASN A 354 8.66 -11.79 17.26
C ASN A 354 8.16 -11.17 15.95
N THR A 355 8.44 -9.88 15.74
CA THR A 355 7.84 -9.11 14.64
C THR A 355 8.53 -9.34 13.29
N ILE A 356 9.84 -9.58 13.24
CA ILE A 356 10.54 -9.87 11.98
C ILE A 356 10.00 -11.13 11.28
N PRO A 357 9.87 -12.30 11.96
CA PRO A 357 9.30 -13.48 11.33
C PRO A 357 7.87 -13.28 10.79
N PHE A 358 7.03 -12.55 11.53
CA PHE A 358 5.69 -12.15 11.05
C PHE A 358 5.76 -11.29 9.77
N MET A 359 6.67 -10.31 9.72
CA MET A 359 6.85 -9.49 8.52
C MET A 359 7.38 -10.29 7.33
N LEU A 360 8.29 -11.24 7.57
CA LEU A 360 8.84 -12.11 6.53
C LEU A 360 7.78 -13.09 6.01
N TYR A 361 6.90 -13.59 6.88
CA TYR A 361 5.74 -14.36 6.44
C TYR A 361 4.90 -13.55 5.43
N GLY A 362 4.52 -12.31 5.76
CA GLY A 362 3.72 -11.48 4.87
C GLY A 362 4.43 -11.07 3.57
N LEU A 363 5.75 -10.86 3.62
CA LEU A 363 6.54 -10.28 2.53
C LEU A 363 7.35 -11.27 1.69
N ASP A 364 7.49 -12.53 2.10
CA ASP A 364 8.32 -13.52 1.39
C ASP A 364 7.64 -14.89 1.23
N THR A 365 6.35 -15.01 1.60
CA THR A 365 5.55 -16.21 1.32
C THR A 365 4.49 -15.95 0.25
N GLU A 366 4.14 -17.00 -0.50
CA GLU A 366 3.05 -16.97 -1.48
C GLU A 366 1.73 -16.56 -0.81
N ALA A 367 1.39 -17.15 0.34
CA ALA A 367 0.18 -16.83 1.09
C ALA A 367 0.15 -15.35 1.52
N GLY A 368 1.26 -14.82 2.04
CA GLY A 368 1.37 -13.41 2.41
C GLY A 368 1.16 -12.46 1.22
N HIS A 369 1.67 -12.83 0.04
CA HIS A 369 1.46 -12.06 -1.20
C HIS A 369 0.05 -12.15 -1.75
N GLU A 370 -0.57 -13.33 -1.69
CA GLU A 370 -1.95 -13.55 -2.10
C GLU A 370 -2.90 -12.69 -1.26
N ALA A 371 -2.70 -12.67 0.07
CA ALA A 371 -3.49 -11.87 0.99
C ALA A 371 -3.52 -10.37 0.63
N VAL A 372 -2.43 -9.81 0.08
CA VAL A 372 -2.39 -8.40 -0.38
C VAL A 372 -3.43 -8.14 -1.47
N GLY A 373 -3.55 -9.05 -2.44
CA GLY A 373 -4.52 -8.94 -3.52
C GLY A 373 -5.96 -9.21 -3.05
N GLU A 374 -6.14 -10.18 -2.16
CA GLU A 374 -7.45 -10.56 -1.61
C GLU A 374 -8.12 -9.41 -0.85
N VAL A 375 -7.34 -8.60 -0.15
CA VAL A 375 -7.85 -7.40 0.55
C VAL A 375 -7.91 -6.15 -0.35
N GLY A 376 -7.64 -6.30 -1.65
CA GLY A 376 -7.81 -5.25 -2.66
C GLY A 376 -6.62 -4.32 -2.89
N TYR A 377 -5.45 -4.63 -2.33
CA TYR A 377 -4.23 -3.82 -2.49
C TYR A 377 -3.33 -4.33 -3.61
N VAL A 378 -2.32 -3.52 -3.92
CA VAL A 378 -1.30 -3.81 -4.92
C VAL A 378 0.00 -4.22 -4.23
N SER A 379 0.50 -5.41 -4.59
CA SER A 379 1.79 -5.90 -4.11
C SER A 379 2.94 -4.99 -4.54
N LEU A 380 3.96 -4.96 -3.68
CA LEU A 380 5.24 -4.34 -3.98
C LEU A 380 5.85 -4.94 -5.25
N ASN A 381 6.64 -4.16 -5.99
CA ASN A 381 7.48 -4.71 -7.04
C ASN A 381 8.74 -5.39 -6.46
N ASP A 382 9.43 -6.20 -7.27
CA ASP A 382 10.63 -6.95 -6.85
C ASP A 382 11.68 -6.07 -6.17
N TYR A 383 11.86 -4.83 -6.64
CA TYR A 383 12.81 -3.89 -6.05
C TYR A 383 12.38 -3.43 -4.65
N GLN A 384 11.12 -3.04 -4.48
CA GLN A 384 10.55 -2.64 -3.21
C GLN A 384 10.56 -3.82 -2.22
N GLN A 385 10.12 -5.00 -2.66
CA GLN A 385 10.13 -6.22 -1.86
C GLN A 385 11.54 -6.56 -1.38
N HIS A 386 12.51 -6.59 -2.30
CA HIS A 386 13.91 -6.83 -1.95
C HIS A 386 14.46 -5.77 -0.99
N GLN A 387 14.06 -4.49 -1.14
CA GLN A 387 14.44 -3.43 -0.20
C GLN A 387 13.85 -3.67 1.19
N MET A 388 12.61 -4.14 1.30
CA MET A 388 11.97 -4.41 2.59
C MET A 388 12.61 -5.63 3.26
N VAL A 389 12.73 -6.75 2.55
CA VAL A 389 13.23 -8.02 3.09
C VAL A 389 14.75 -7.96 3.35
N TYR A 390 15.57 -7.72 2.31
CA TYR A 390 17.03 -7.81 2.42
C TYR A 390 17.71 -6.48 2.76
N GLY A 391 16.98 -5.38 2.70
CA GLY A 391 17.46 -4.08 3.17
C GLY A 391 17.08 -3.85 4.63
N ARG A 392 15.77 -3.69 4.89
CA ARG A 392 15.28 -3.24 6.19
C ARG A 392 15.18 -4.37 7.21
N LEU A 393 14.48 -5.46 6.90
CA LEU A 393 14.29 -6.57 7.84
C LEU A 393 15.62 -7.28 8.17
N ALA A 394 16.47 -7.52 7.17
CA ALA A 394 17.82 -8.05 7.40
C ALA A 394 18.68 -7.15 8.30
N TYR A 395 18.58 -5.82 8.14
CA TYR A 395 19.25 -4.89 9.06
C TYR A 395 18.73 -5.01 10.49
N LEU A 396 17.40 -5.08 10.66
CA LEU A 396 16.76 -5.21 11.97
C LEU A 396 17.10 -6.54 12.65
N GLN A 397 17.23 -7.63 11.88
CA GLN A 397 17.65 -8.92 12.43
C GLN A 397 19.01 -8.82 13.12
N GLY A 398 19.95 -8.07 12.54
CA GLY A 398 21.25 -7.80 13.14
C GLY A 398 21.21 -7.04 14.48
N LEU A 399 20.06 -6.48 14.86
CA LEU A 399 19.84 -5.80 16.14
C LEU A 399 19.21 -6.71 17.23
N THR A 400 18.81 -7.94 16.88
CA THR A 400 18.22 -8.91 17.83
C THR A 400 19.27 -9.50 18.79
N THR A 401 18.83 -10.15 19.88
CA THR A 401 19.77 -10.66 20.88
C THR A 401 20.56 -11.88 20.42
N GLU A 402 20.06 -12.60 19.42
CA GLU A 402 20.78 -13.72 18.81
C GLU A 402 21.88 -13.26 17.82
N GLY A 403 21.93 -11.97 17.47
CA GLY A 403 22.78 -11.48 16.39
C GLY A 403 22.31 -12.07 15.06
N ASN A 404 23.18 -12.11 14.06
CA ASN A 404 22.87 -12.45 12.66
C ASN A 404 22.45 -13.93 12.42
N SER A 405 21.71 -14.59 13.32
CA SER A 405 21.39 -16.01 13.27
C SER A 405 20.02 -16.37 12.71
N ALA A 406 20.00 -17.55 12.09
CA ALA A 406 18.90 -18.44 11.72
C ALA A 406 17.90 -17.93 10.68
N ILE A 407 17.14 -16.85 10.90
CA ILE A 407 15.97 -16.59 10.02
C ILE A 407 16.38 -16.26 8.58
N PHE A 408 17.43 -15.46 8.38
CA PHE A 408 17.97 -15.23 7.04
C PHE A 408 18.97 -16.32 6.62
N GLU A 409 19.65 -16.99 7.55
CA GLU A 409 20.56 -18.10 7.20
C GLU A 409 19.80 -19.37 6.73
N ASP A 410 18.55 -19.52 7.17
CA ASP A 410 17.60 -20.59 6.83
C ASP A 410 16.52 -20.16 5.82
N MET A 411 16.60 -18.95 5.23
CA MET A 411 15.72 -18.42 4.16
C MET A 411 16.47 -18.29 2.83
#